data_AF-A0AAW2WYT1-F1
#
_entry.id   AF-A0AAW2WYT1-F1
#
_cell.length_a   1.000
_cell.length_b   1.000
_cell.length_c   1.000
_cell.angle_alpha   90.00
_cell.angle_beta   90.00
_cell.angle_gamma   90.00
#
_symmetry.space_group_name_H-M   'P 1'
#
loop_
_entity.id
_entity.type
_entity.pdbx_description
1 polymer ?
#
loop_
_entity_poly.entity_id
_entity_poly.type
_entity_poly.pdbx_seq_one_letter_code
_entity_poly.pdbx_strand_id
1 'polypeptide(L)' 'MFLVYDSGELVLKGYSDPSFQSNIDDAKSQSDFVFKLNGGVVAWKSSKQDTTVDSTAEAEYIAALETTKEAVWLKN' A
#
# COMPACT_ATOMS: atom_id res chain seq x y z
N MET A 1 16.12 11.65 -14.72
CA MET A 1 15.34 10.44 -15.07
C MET A 1 13.89 10.87 -15.15
N PHE A 2 13.25 10.69 -16.31
CA PHE A 2 11.86 11.09 -16.52
C PHE A 2 11.02 9.84 -16.74
N LEU A 3 9.93 9.71 -16.00
CA LEU A 3 8.92 8.70 -16.25
C LEU A 3 8.09 9.16 -17.45
N VAL A 4 8.10 8.37 -18.52
CA VAL A 4 7.27 8.60 -19.72
C VAL A 4 6.18 7.53 -19.71
N TYR A 5 4.92 7.98 -19.63
CA TYR A 5 3.77 7.10 -19.69
C TYR A 5 3.24 7.04 -21.12
N ASP A 6 2.70 5.89 -21.49
CA ASP A 6 2.01 5.73 -22.78
C ASP A 6 0.81 6.69 -22.88
N SER A 7 0.53 7.18 -24.08
CA SER A 7 -0.43 8.27 -24.35
C SER A 7 -1.90 7.87 -24.29
N GLY A 8 -2.20 6.70 -23.70
CA GLY A 8 -3.56 6.23 -23.46
C GLY A 8 -4.21 6.89 -22.23
N GLU A 9 -5.40 6.42 -21.88
CA GLU A 9 -6.05 6.78 -20.62
C GLU A 9 -5.12 6.50 -19.44
N LEU A 10 -4.96 7.47 -18.54
CA LEU A 10 -4.14 7.32 -17.34
C LEU A 10 -4.89 6.44 -16.34
N VAL A 11 -4.48 5.17 -16.24
CA VAL A 11 -5.08 4.22 -15.30
C VAL A 11 -4.18 4.06 -14.08
N LEU A 12 -4.69 4.51 -12.93
CA LEU A 12 -4.06 4.28 -11.63
C LEU A 12 -4.51 2.92 -11.07
N LYS A 13 -3.55 2.04 -10.78
CA LYS A 13 -3.79 0.73 -10.12
C LYS A 13 -3.08 0.71 -8.77
N GLY A 14 -3.84 0.49 -7.70
CA GLY A 14 -3.32 0.31 -6.35
C GLY A 14 -3.33 -1.16 -5.94
N TYR A 15 -2.31 -1.57 -5.20
CA TYR A 15 -2.19 -2.90 -4.57
C TYR A 15 -1.84 -2.71 -3.11
N SER A 16 -2.42 -3.53 -2.24
CA SER A 16 -2.14 -3.56 -0.81
C SER A 16 -1.75 -4.96 -0.39
N ASP A 17 -0.77 -5.09 0.50
CA ASP A 17 -0.34 -6.36 1.05
C ASP A 17 0.00 -6.19 2.54
N PRO A 18 -0.59 -6.99 3.44
CA PRO A 18 -0.15 -7.06 4.82
C PRO A 18 0.76 -8.28 5.07
N SER A 19 1.71 -8.12 5.98
CA SER A 19 2.43 -9.25 6.57
C SER A 19 2.11 -9.35 8.05
N PHE A 20 1.23 -10.29 8.41
CA PHE A 20 0.72 -10.50 9.77
C PHE A 20 1.82 -10.91 10.75
N GLN A 21 1.90 -10.22 11.90
CA GLN A 21 2.86 -10.46 12.99
C GLN A 21 4.30 -10.72 12.51
N SER A 22 4.71 -9.98 11.48
CA SER A 22 6.00 -10.16 10.82
C SER A 22 7.18 -9.59 11.61
N ASN A 23 6.93 -8.68 12.56
CA ASN A 23 7.96 -8.16 13.44
C ASN A 23 8.18 -9.08 14.65
N ILE A 24 9.40 -9.58 14.85
CA ILE A 24 9.74 -10.49 15.95
C ILE A 24 9.79 -9.83 17.33
N ASP A 25 10.05 -8.52 17.40
CA ASP A 25 10.25 -7.81 18.67
C ASP A 25 8.92 -7.45 19.34
N ASP A 26 7.91 -7.06 18.54
CA ASP A 26 6.63 -6.56 19.04
C ASP A 26 5.39 -7.24 18.44
N ALA A 27 5.59 -8.29 17.63
CA ALA A 27 4.54 -9.01 16.91
C ALA A 27 3.65 -8.10 16.05
N LYS A 28 4.11 -6.89 15.70
CA LYS A 28 3.32 -6.01 14.84
C LYS A 28 3.37 -6.48 13.40
N SER A 29 2.24 -6.32 12.73
CA SER A 29 2.12 -6.57 11.31
C SER A 29 2.78 -5.46 10.50
N GLN A 30 3.04 -5.73 9.24
CA GLN A 30 3.54 -4.77 8.26
C GLN A 30 2.44 -4.49 7.24
N SER A 31 2.30 -3.25 6.83
CA SER A 31 1.38 -2.79 5.78
C SER A 31 2.19 -2.25 4.62
N ASP A 32 1.95 -2.80 3.44
CA ASP A 32 2.61 -2.41 2.22
C ASP A 32 1.58 -2.02 1.15
N PHE A 33 1.95 -1.07 0.31
CA PHE A 33 1.18 -0.74 -0.88
C PHE A 33 2.06 -0.30 -2.04
N VAL A 34 1.54 -0.44 -3.25
CA VAL A 34 2.13 0.13 -4.46
C VAL A 34 1.04 0.65 -5.40
N PHE A 35 1.25 1.86 -5.89
CA PHE A 35 0.44 2.48 -6.93
C PHE A 35 1.22 2.55 -8.24
N LYS A 36 0.59 2.09 -9.31
CA LYS A 36 1.13 2.11 -10.66
C LYS A 36 0.25 2.96 -11.56
N LEU A 37 0.88 3.89 -12.28
CA LEU A 37 0.27 4.67 -13.35
C LEU A 37 0.81 4.15 -14.68
N ASN A 38 -0.04 3.66 -15.58
CA ASN A 38 0.35 3.14 -16.91
C ASN A 38 1.62 2.24 -16.89
N GLY A 39 1.70 1.35 -15.88
CA GLY A 39 2.80 0.40 -15.72
C GLY A 39 3.98 0.87 -14.87
N GLY A 40 4.17 2.17 -14.69
CA GLY A 40 5.22 2.74 -13.83
C GLY A 40 4.76 2.94 -12.39
N VAL A 41 5.62 2.63 -11.40
CA VAL A 41 5.33 2.88 -9.98
C VAL A 41 5.41 4.38 -9.69
N VAL A 42 4.36 4.94 -9.08
CA VAL A 42 4.26 6.37 -8.73
C VAL A 42 4.26 6.63 -7.23
N ALA A 43 3.75 5.70 -6.43
CA ALA A 43 3.79 5.75 -4.98
C ALA A 43 3.93 4.33 -4.43
N TRP A 44 4.67 4.19 -3.34
CA TRP A 44 4.81 2.95 -2.62
C TRP A 44 5.15 3.26 -1.18
N LYS A 45 4.76 2.37 -0.29
CA LYS A 45 5.13 2.42 1.13
C LYS A 45 5.22 1.00 1.64
N SER A 46 6.14 0.83 2.58
CA SER A 46 6.19 -0.34 3.43
C SER A 46 6.42 0.13 4.86
N SER A 47 5.50 -0.19 5.76
CA SER A 47 5.55 0.33 7.13
C SER A 47 4.97 -0.64 8.15
N LYS A 48 5.61 -0.68 9.32
CA LYS A 48 5.08 -1.37 10.48
C LYS A 48 3.76 -0.73 10.92
N GLN A 49 2.74 -1.54 11.18
CA GLN A 49 1.46 -1.07 11.73
C GLN A 49 1.66 -0.51 13.13
N ASP A 50 0.89 0.51 13.51
CA ASP A 50 0.99 1.12 14.84
C ASP A 50 0.42 0.23 15.94
N THR A 51 -0.61 -0.55 15.61
CA THR A 51 -1.34 -1.43 16.53
C THR A 51 -1.00 -2.89 16.24
N THR A 52 -0.80 -3.68 17.30
CA THR A 52 -0.72 -5.14 17.19
C THR A 52 -2.13 -5.69 16.96
N VAL A 53 -2.28 -6.54 15.95
CA VAL A 53 -3.55 -7.19 15.59
C VAL A 53 -3.46 -8.68 15.85
N ASP A 54 -4.61 -9.31 16.06
CA ASP A 54 -4.71 -10.72 16.46
C ASP A 54 -5.15 -11.64 15.30
N SER A 55 -5.42 -11.07 14.12
CA SER A 55 -5.75 -11.83 12.93
C SER A 55 -5.18 -11.24 11.64
N THR A 56 -4.98 -12.10 10.64
CA THR A 56 -4.58 -11.68 9.29
C THR A 56 -5.63 -10.75 8.66
N ALA A 57 -6.92 -10.97 8.92
CA ALA A 57 -8.00 -10.13 8.40
C ALA A 57 -7.94 -8.69 8.93
N GLU A 58 -7.60 -8.50 10.20
CA GLU A 58 -7.39 -7.16 10.77
C GLU A 58 -6.15 -6.49 10.17
N ALA A 59 -5.07 -7.25 9.93
CA ALA A 59 -3.90 -6.72 9.24
C ALA A 59 -4.22 -6.29 7.80
N GLU A 60 -4.99 -7.09 7.06
CA GLU A 60 -5.53 -6.76 5.72
C GLU A 60 -6.37 -5.50 5.75
N TYR A 61 -7.24 -5.36 6.75
CA TYR A 61 -8.08 -4.18 6.89
C TYR A 61 -7.25 -2.90 7.10
N ILE A 62 -6.21 -2.95 7.94
CA ILE A 62 -5.30 -1.81 8.16
C ILE A 62 -4.52 -1.48 6.89
N ALA A 63 -3.95 -2.47 6.19
CA ALA A 63 -3.21 -2.25 4.95
C ALA A 63 -4.11 -1.65 3.85
N ALA A 64 -5.35 -2.17 3.70
CA ALA A 64 -6.33 -1.64 2.76
C ALA A 64 -6.77 -0.21 3.12
N LEU A 65 -6.93 0.09 4.40
CA LEU A 65 -7.24 1.44 4.88
C LEU A 65 -6.13 2.44 4.54
N GLU A 66 -4.87 2.09 4.81
CA GLU A 66 -3.71 2.94 4.46
C GLU A 66 -3.61 3.17 2.96
N THR A 67 -3.75 2.09 2.18
CA THR A 67 -3.75 2.16 0.71
C THR A 67 -4.87 3.06 0.20
N THR A 68 -6.07 2.96 0.78
CA THR A 68 -7.21 3.80 0.37
C THR A 68 -6.97 5.28 0.69
N LYS A 69 -6.38 5.60 1.84
CA LYS A 69 -6.00 6.98 2.20
C LYS A 69 -5.05 7.57 1.16
N GLU A 70 -4.04 6.80 0.74
CA GLU A 70 -3.10 7.21 -0.30
C GLU A 70 -3.80 7.36 -1.66
N ALA A 71 -4.68 6.44 -2.03
CA ALA A 71 -5.46 6.53 -3.28
C ALA A 71 -6.31 7.81 -3.34
N VAL A 72 -6.92 8.19 -2.22
CA VAL A 72 -7.69 9.45 -2.11
C VAL A 72 -6.77 10.67 -2.23
N TRP A 73 -5.58 10.61 -1.63
CA TRP A 73 -4.59 11.68 -1.77
C TRP A 73 -4.11 11.84 -3.22
N LEU A 74 -3.79 10.74 -3.92
CA LEU A 74 -3.34 10.75 -5.32
C LEU A 74 -4.42 11.20 -6.32
N LYS A 75 -5.69 11.13 -5.95
CA LYS A 75 -6.81 11.58 -6.79
C LYS A 75 -6.99 13.11 -6.76
N ASN A 76 -6.60 13.76 -5.66
CA ASN A 76 -6.82 15.19 -5.42
C ASN A 76 -5.64 16.03 -5.92
#